data_AF-A0ABD6HS12-F1
#
_entry.id   AF-A0ABD6HS12-F1
#
_cell.length_a   1.000
_cell.length_b   1.000
_cell.length_c   1.000
_cell.angle_alpha   90.00
_cell.angle_beta   90.00
_cell.angle_gamma   90.00
#
_symmetry.space_group_name_H-M   'P 1'
#
loop_
_entity.id
_entity.type
_entity.pdbx_description
1 polymer ?
#
loop_
_entity_poly.entity_id
_entity_poly.type
_entity_poly.pdbx_seq_one_letter_code
_entity_poly.pdbx_strand_id
1 'polypeptide(L)'
;MKTLVILCLTLLVLSAFIQFIGYRRHKKEFDAFYQRYAGSGHFIPPYVAFADGLGMPGTSLKAQWFLWILKRKKIKIREQVWLDAKTYDFVQKTASPELQKWLAMDFILLLVEAIITTVGCIFIYLIKHQG
;
A
#
# COMPACT_ATOMS: atom_id res chain seq x y z
N MET A 1 -3.27 21.82 22.81
CA MET A 1 -3.45 21.52 21.35
C MET A 1 -2.13 21.46 20.58
N LYS A 2 -1.19 22.41 20.72
CA LYS A 2 0.12 22.35 20.00
C LYS A 2 0.93 21.07 20.29
N THR A 3 0.92 20.59 21.54
CA THR A 3 1.52 19.30 21.94
C THR A 3 0.89 18.09 21.24
N LEU A 4 -0.42 18.11 20.98
CA LEU A 4 -1.12 17.05 20.24
C LEU A 4 -0.69 17.03 18.77
N VAL A 5 -0.49 18.20 18.16
CA VAL A 5 0.05 18.29 16.79
C VAL A 5 1.46 17.72 16.72
N ILE A 6 2.33 18.05 17.68
CA ILE A 6 3.68 17.48 17.77
C ILE A 6 3.61 15.95 17.92
N LEU A 7 2.71 15.44 18.75
CA LEU A 7 2.50 14.01 18.91
C LEU A 7 2.07 13.34 17.59
N CYS A 8 1.11 13.92 16.86
CA CYS A 8 0.69 13.42 15.55
C CYS A 8 1.86 13.36 14.56
N LEU A 9 2.69 14.41 14.49
CA LEU A 9 3.87 14.44 13.62
C LEU A 9 4.89 13.36 14.00
N THR A 10 5.17 13.18 15.29
CA THR A 10 6.08 12.14 15.77
C THR A 10 5.57 10.74 15.41
N LEU A 11 4.26 10.49 15.55
CA LEU A 11 3.66 9.21 15.17
C LEU A 11 3.71 8.97 13.66
N LEU A 12 3.52 10.00 12.83
CA LEU A 12 3.69 9.89 11.37
C LEU A 12 5.12 9.51 10.99
N VAL A 13 6.12 10.17 11.59
CA VAL A 13 7.53 9.86 11.33
C VAL A 13 7.86 8.42 11.73
N LEU A 14 7.34 7.97 12.88
CA LEU A 14 7.54 6.60 13.35
C LEU A 14 6.89 5.58 12.40
N SER A 15 5.66 5.84 11.97
CA SER A 15 4.96 4.98 10.99
C SER A 15 5.73 4.87 9.68
N ALA A 16 6.12 6.01 9.11
CA ALA A 16 6.89 6.05 7.87
C ALA A 16 8.23 5.31 8.00
N PHE A 17 8.89 5.40 9.17
CA PHE A 17 10.12 4.67 9.44
C PHE A 17 9.90 3.15 9.51
N ILE A 18 8.84 2.68 10.16
CA ILE A 18 8.47 1.25 10.18
C ILE A 18 8.17 0.77 8.76
N GLN A 19 7.42 1.55 7.99
CA GLN A 19 7.09 1.23 6.60
C GLN A 19 8.36 1.19 5.73
N PHE A 20 9.32 2.09 5.95
CA PHE A 20 10.61 2.09 5.26
C PHE A 20 11.43 0.83 5.56
N ILE A 21 11.49 0.39 6.83
CA ILE A 21 12.16 -0.86 7.20
C ILE A 21 11.47 -2.05 6.52
N GLY A 22 10.13 -2.11 6.57
CA GLY A 22 9.35 -3.16 5.91
C GLY A 22 9.62 -3.20 4.40
N TYR A 23 9.58 -2.04 3.75
CA TYR A 23 9.94 -1.86 2.34
C TYR A 23 11.34 -2.43 2.07
N ARG A 24 12.37 -2.01 2.81
CA ARG A 24 13.74 -2.48 2.61
C ARG A 24 13.88 -3.99 2.78
N ARG A 25 13.18 -4.57 3.75
CA ARG A 25 13.22 -6.01 4.05
C ARG A 25 12.58 -6.84 2.93
N HIS A 26 11.42 -6.44 2.44
CA HIS A 26 10.64 -7.24 1.48
C HIS A 26 10.84 -6.83 0.01
N LYS A 27 11.56 -5.73 -0.28
CA LYS A 27 11.72 -5.20 -1.64
C LYS A 27 12.18 -6.25 -2.67
N LYS A 28 13.23 -7.00 -2.36
CA LYS A 28 13.80 -7.99 -3.29
C LYS A 28 12.80 -9.10 -3.61
N GLU A 29 12.12 -9.61 -2.59
CA GLU A 29 11.11 -10.65 -2.74
C GLU A 29 9.90 -10.12 -3.54
N PHE A 30 9.42 -8.93 -3.20
CA PHE A 30 8.29 -8.30 -3.87
C PHE A 30 8.61 -8.00 -5.34
N ASP A 31 9.82 -7.54 -5.65
CA ASP A 31 10.25 -7.31 -7.03
C ASP A 31 10.28 -8.60 -7.82
N ALA A 32 10.84 -9.68 -7.26
CA ALA A 32 10.87 -10.98 -7.93
C ALA A 32 9.44 -11.51 -8.18
N PHE A 33 8.55 -11.36 -7.20
CA PHE A 33 7.14 -11.67 -7.34
C PHE A 33 6.47 -10.84 -8.45
N TYR A 34 6.69 -9.52 -8.46
CA TYR A 34 6.13 -8.60 -9.46
C TYR A 34 6.63 -8.91 -10.87
N GLN A 35 7.91 -9.20 -11.04
CA GLN A 35 8.50 -9.57 -12.33
C GLN A 35 7.91 -10.87 -12.87
N ARG A 36 7.70 -11.88 -12.01
CA ARG A 36 7.02 -13.13 -12.41
C ARG A 36 5.56 -12.87 -12.79
N TYR A 37 4.86 -12.03 -12.03
CA TYR A 37 3.49 -11.64 -12.34
C TYR A 37 3.38 -10.96 -13.72
N ALA A 38 4.24 -9.97 -13.97
CA ALA A 38 4.30 -9.25 -15.23
C ALA A 38 4.69 -10.15 -16.41
N GLY A 39 5.70 -11.00 -16.22
CA GLY A 39 6.16 -11.95 -17.24
C GLY A 39 5.16 -13.05 -17.57
N SER A 40 4.17 -13.31 -16.71
CA SER A 40 3.12 -14.33 -16.94
C SER A 40 1.92 -13.80 -17.74
N GLY A 41 1.95 -12.53 -18.17
CA GLY A 41 0.88 -11.93 -18.98
C GLY A 41 -0.39 -11.59 -18.21
N HIS A 42 -0.34 -11.56 -16.87
CA HIS A 42 -1.46 -11.10 -16.05
C HIS A 42 -1.71 -9.61 -16.26
N PHE A 43 -2.98 -9.20 -16.09
CA PHE A 43 -3.37 -7.80 -16.27
C PHE A 43 -2.69 -6.89 -15.22
N ILE A 44 -2.04 -5.84 -15.70
CA ILE A 44 -1.47 -4.77 -14.86
C ILE A 44 -2.25 -3.49 -15.15
N PRO A 45 -2.93 -2.89 -14.15
CA PRO A 45 -3.62 -1.63 -14.37
C PRO A 45 -2.64 -0.47 -14.57
N PRO A 46 -3.03 0.59 -15.32
CA PRO A 46 -2.14 1.71 -15.64
C PRO A 46 -1.47 2.37 -14.43
N TYR A 47 -2.15 2.49 -13.30
CA TYR A 47 -1.58 3.10 -12.10
C TYR A 47 -0.50 2.21 -11.42
N VAL A 48 -0.59 0.88 -11.58
CA VAL A 48 0.43 -0.07 -11.08
C VAL A 48 1.65 -0.04 -11.98
N ALA A 49 1.45 0.07 -13.30
CA ALA A 49 2.54 0.28 -14.26
C ALA A 49 3.22 1.64 -14.05
N PHE A 50 2.46 2.71 -13.82
CA PHE A 50 3.02 4.03 -13.51
C PHE A 50 3.87 4.04 -12.23
N ALA A 51 3.59 3.13 -11.30
CA ALA A 51 4.37 2.98 -10.08
C ALA A 51 5.77 2.36 -10.31
N ASP A 52 6.08 1.85 -11.50
CA ASP A 52 7.42 1.46 -11.93
C ASP A 52 8.35 2.69 -12.03
N GLY A 53 8.96 3.07 -10.90
CA GLY A 53 9.93 4.18 -10.84
C GLY A 53 9.76 5.11 -9.64
N LEU A 54 8.64 4.99 -8.91
CA LEU A 54 8.34 5.86 -7.77
C LEU A 54 8.99 5.41 -6.45
N GLY A 55 9.93 4.46 -6.49
CA GLY A 55 10.58 3.93 -5.29
C GLY A 55 9.58 3.33 -4.29
N MET A 56 9.72 3.68 -3.02
CA MET A 56 8.89 3.16 -1.93
C MET A 56 7.38 3.48 -2.10
N PRO A 57 6.96 4.73 -2.39
CA PRO A 57 5.56 5.02 -2.72
C PRO A 57 5.00 4.15 -3.84
N GLY A 58 5.79 3.92 -4.90
CA GLY A 58 5.40 3.04 -5.99
C GLY A 58 5.21 1.59 -5.53
N THR A 59 6.13 1.08 -4.71
CA THR A 59 6.01 -0.25 -4.12
C THR A 59 4.74 -0.40 -3.28
N SER A 60 4.38 0.59 -2.46
CA SER A 60 3.14 0.53 -1.67
C SER A 60 1.87 0.61 -2.53
N LEU A 61 1.85 1.37 -3.63
CA LEU A 61 0.73 1.37 -4.59
C LEU A 61 0.52 0.00 -5.23
N LYS A 62 1.61 -0.65 -5.65
CA LYS A 62 1.56 -2.02 -6.17
C LYS A 62 1.14 -3.00 -5.09
N ALA A 63 1.63 -2.84 -3.87
CA ALA A 63 1.28 -3.70 -2.74
C ALA A 63 -0.23 -3.71 -2.49
N GLN A 64 -0.88 -2.54 -2.57
CA GLN A 64 -2.33 -2.42 -2.45
C GLN A 64 -3.09 -3.20 -3.52
N TRP A 65 -2.64 -3.13 -4.79
CA TRP A 65 -3.22 -3.92 -5.87
C TRP A 65 -3.18 -5.41 -5.56
N PHE A 66 -2.02 -5.93 -5.16
CA PHE A 66 -1.88 -7.35 -4.83
C PHE A 66 -2.62 -7.74 -3.56
N LEU A 67 -2.76 -6.85 -2.58
CA LEU A 67 -3.57 -7.09 -1.40
C LEU A 67 -5.06 -7.26 -1.76
N TRP A 68 -5.59 -6.48 -2.70
CA TRP A 68 -6.97 -6.67 -3.17
C TRP A 68 -7.16 -8.01 -3.87
N ILE A 69 -6.20 -8.43 -4.70
CA ILE A 69 -6.22 -9.75 -5.34
C ILE A 69 -6.15 -10.86 -4.27
N LEU A 70 -5.24 -10.77 -3.29
CA LEU A 70 -5.12 -11.73 -2.20
C LEU A 70 -6.43 -11.89 -1.43
N LYS A 71 -7.12 -10.77 -1.16
CA LYS A 71 -8.43 -10.74 -0.50
C LYS A 71 -9.59 -11.20 -1.39
N ARG A 72 -9.32 -11.70 -2.61
CA ARG A 72 -10.31 -12.13 -3.60
C ARG A 72 -11.39 -11.07 -3.88
N LYS A 73 -11.03 -9.78 -3.81
CA LYS A 73 -11.93 -8.69 -4.20
C LYS A 73 -12.27 -8.85 -5.68
N LYS A 74 -13.55 -8.78 -6.04
CA LYS A 74 -13.97 -8.75 -7.45
C LYS A 74 -13.51 -7.43 -8.09
N ILE A 75 -12.50 -7.51 -8.94
CA ILE A 75 -11.92 -6.34 -9.61
C ILE A 75 -12.42 -6.29 -11.06
N LYS A 76 -13.02 -5.16 -11.43
CA LYS A 76 -13.43 -4.86 -12.81
C LYS A 76 -12.29 -4.12 -13.50
N ILE A 77 -11.84 -4.63 -14.64
CA ILE A 77 -10.73 -4.08 -15.43
C ILE A 77 -11.22 -3.06 -16.45
N ARG A 78 -12.30 -3.37 -17.15
CA ARG A 78 -12.95 -2.52 -18.16
C ARG A 78 -14.46 -2.70 -18.05
N GLU A 79 -15.22 -1.94 -18.84
CA GLU A 79 -16.65 -2.19 -19.01
C GLU A 79 -16.89 -3.67 -19.33
N GLN A 80 -17.70 -4.32 -18.49
CA GLN A 80 -18.05 -5.75 -18.55
C GLN A 80 -16.89 -6.77 -18.45
N VAL A 81 -15.64 -6.34 -18.27
CA VAL A 81 -14.48 -7.24 -18.13
C VAL A 81 -14.01 -7.29 -16.68
N TRP A 82 -13.98 -8.49 -16.11
CA TRP A 82 -13.48 -8.77 -14.77
C TRP A 82 -12.06 -9.35 -14.82
N LEU A 83 -11.31 -9.21 -13.72
CA LEU A 83 -10.02 -9.86 -13.55
C LEU A 83 -10.17 -11.38 -13.62
N ASP A 84 -9.33 -12.04 -14.43
CA ASP A 84 -9.35 -13.48 -14.61
C ASP A 84 -9.06 -14.22 -13.29
N ALA A 85 -9.86 -15.27 -13.02
CA ALA A 85 -9.69 -16.19 -11.90
C ALA A 85 -8.24 -16.70 -11.77
N LYS A 86 -7.57 -16.99 -12.90
CA LYS A 86 -6.18 -17.44 -12.93
C LYS A 86 -5.22 -16.46 -12.25
N THR A 87 -5.54 -15.17 -12.30
CA THR A 87 -4.73 -14.12 -11.66
C THR A 87 -4.81 -14.21 -10.14
N TYR A 88 -5.99 -14.50 -9.58
CA TYR A 88 -6.15 -14.69 -8.14
C TYR A 88 -5.40 -15.92 -7.67
N ASP A 89 -5.52 -17.03 -8.40
CA ASP A 89 -4.84 -18.28 -8.04
C ASP A 89 -3.32 -18.16 -8.16
N PHE A 90 -2.82 -17.45 -9.18
CA PHE A 90 -1.39 -17.16 -9.31
C PHE A 90 -0.87 -16.39 -8.10
N VAL A 91 -1.54 -15.30 -7.72
CA VAL A 91 -1.12 -14.45 -6.60
C VAL A 91 -1.16 -15.23 -5.28
N GLN A 92 -2.20 -16.04 -5.04
CA GLN A 92 -2.28 -16.87 -3.84
C GLN A 92 -1.18 -17.94 -3.75
N LYS A 93 -0.81 -18.55 -4.88
CA LYS A 93 0.21 -19.61 -4.92
C LYS A 93 1.65 -19.07 -4.86
N THR A 94 1.87 -17.88 -5.41
CA THR A 94 3.22 -17.35 -5.64
C THR A 94 3.65 -16.37 -4.54
N ALA A 95 2.73 -15.70 -3.87
CA ALA A 95 3.05 -14.82 -2.74
C ALA A 95 3.31 -15.66 -1.48
N SER A 96 4.52 -15.55 -0.92
CA SER A 96 4.86 -16.23 0.33
C SER A 96 3.99 -15.73 1.50
N PRO A 97 3.82 -16.51 2.59
CA PRO A 97 3.09 -16.05 3.77
C PRO A 97 3.67 -14.77 4.38
N GLU A 98 5.00 -14.61 4.36
CA GLU A 98 5.67 -13.40 4.84
C GLU A 98 5.34 -12.19 3.95
N LEU A 99 5.38 -12.36 2.63
CA LEU A 99 5.03 -11.31 1.68
C LEU A 99 3.56 -10.90 1.86
N GLN A 100 2.65 -11.86 1.97
CA GLN A 100 1.22 -11.58 2.21
C GLN A 100 1.00 -10.78 3.50
N LYS A 101 1.70 -11.15 4.58
CA LYS A 101 1.65 -10.43 5.85
C LYS A 101 2.18 -9.00 5.71
N TRP A 102 3.29 -8.83 5.00
CA TRP A 102 3.87 -7.51 4.74
C TRP A 102 2.93 -6.63 3.91
N LEU A 103 2.30 -7.16 2.85
CA LEU A 103 1.32 -6.44 2.03
C LEU A 103 0.15 -5.92 2.88
N ALA A 104 -0.35 -6.74 3.80
CA ALA A 104 -1.41 -6.34 4.73
C ALA A 104 -0.93 -5.26 5.71
N MET A 105 0.28 -5.39 6.25
CA MET A 105 0.88 -4.44 7.18
C MET A 105 1.15 -3.07 6.53
N ASP A 106 1.70 -3.05 5.31
CA ASP A 106 1.92 -1.81 4.54
C ASP A 106 0.61 -1.03 4.36
N PHE A 107 -0.47 -1.73 4.00
CA PHE A 107 -1.79 -1.10 3.91
C PHE A 107 -2.32 -0.57 5.26
N ILE A 108 -2.13 -1.31 6.35
CA ILE A 108 -2.54 -0.86 7.68
C ILE A 108 -1.77 0.39 8.10
N LEU A 109 -0.45 0.43 7.87
CA LEU A 109 0.38 1.59 8.17
C LEU A 109 -0.07 2.82 7.38
N LEU A 110 -0.34 2.67 6.08
CA LEU A 110 -0.89 3.75 5.26
C LEU A 110 -2.25 4.26 5.78
N LEU A 111 -3.13 3.36 6.23
CA LEU A 111 -4.41 3.77 6.84
C LEU A 111 -4.19 4.54 8.14
N VAL A 112 -3.27 4.07 8.98
CA VAL A 112 -2.90 4.74 10.24
C VAL A 112 -2.34 6.14 9.93
N GLU A 113 -1.46 6.27 8.95
CA GLU A 113 -0.92 7.56 8.51
C GLU A 113 -2.00 8.50 8.01
N ALA A 114 -2.95 8.01 7.21
CA ALA A 114 -4.08 8.80 6.72
C ALA A 114 -4.96 9.31 7.88
N ILE A 115 -5.22 8.46 8.88
CA ILE A 115 -5.99 8.83 10.08
C ILE A 115 -5.24 9.89 10.89
N ILE A 116 -3.97 9.65 11.20
CA ILE A 116 -3.15 10.59 11.99
C ILE A 116 -3.05 11.94 11.27
N THR A 117 -2.85 11.93 9.95
CA THR A 117 -2.81 13.15 9.14
C THR A 117 -4.12 13.91 9.22
N THR A 118 -5.26 13.23 9.05
CA THR A 118 -6.60 13.84 9.13
C THR A 118 -6.83 14.47 10.50
N VAL A 119 -6.53 13.75 11.58
CA VAL A 119 -6.65 14.25 12.95
C VAL A 119 -5.71 15.44 13.21
N GLY A 120 -4.47 15.36 12.74
CA GLY A 120 -3.51 16.46 12.83
C GLY A 120 -3.99 17.73 12.13
N CYS A 121 -4.54 17.60 10.92
CA CYS A 121 -5.15 18.72 10.18
C CYS A 121 -6.31 19.35 10.94
N ILE A 122 -7.19 18.53 11.56
CA ILE A 122 -8.29 19.03 12.40
C ILE A 122 -7.74 19.83 13.58
N PHE A 123 -6.74 19.34 14.29
CA PHE A 123 -6.13 20.07 15.41
C PHE A 123 -5.49 21.39 14.96
N ILE A 124 -4.79 21.41 13.82
CA ILE A 124 -4.22 22.64 13.26
C ILE A 124 -5.34 23.65 12.94
N TYR A 125 -6.41 23.19 12.30
CA TYR A 125 -7.57 24.04 11.98
C TYR A 125 -8.19 24.65 13.24
N LEU A 126 -8.42 23.84 14.28
CA LEU A 126 -8.97 24.28 15.55
C LEU A 126 -8.05 25.27 16.27
N ILE A 127 -6.73 25.04 16.29
CA ILE A 127 -5.76 26.00 16.85
C ILE A 127 -5.85 27.34 16.14
N LYS A 128 -6.03 27.33 14.81
CA LYS A 128 -6.12 28.56 14.00
C LYS A 128 -7.41 29.35 14.25
N HIS A 129 -8.51 28.69 14.62
CA HIS A 129 -9.83 29.30 14.80
C HIS A 129 -10.26 29.47 16.27
N GLN A 130 -9.46 29.00 17.24
CA GLN A 130 -9.62 29.28 18.67
C GLN A 130 -8.70 30.44 19.15
N GLY A 131 -8.26 31.29 18.22
CA GLY A 131 -7.58 32.54 18.52
C GLY A 131 -8.55 33.59 19.05
#